data_AF-A0A4Y1ZLP0-F1
#
_entry.id   AF-A0A4Y1ZLP0-F1
#
_cell.length_a   1.000
_cell.length_b   1.000
_cell.length_c   1.000
_cell.angle_alpha   90.00
_cell.angle_beta   90.00
_cell.angle_gamma   90.00
#
_symmetry.space_group_name_H-M   'P 1'
#
loop_
_entity.id
_entity.type
_entity.pdbx_description
1 polymer ?
#
loop_
_entity_poly.entity_id
_entity_poly.type
_entity_poly.pdbx_seq_one_letter_code
_entity_poly.pdbx_strand_id
1 'polypeptide(L)'
;MSLNGCVSVISIDTGKILDLEVMTQYFKMYELNFKCDHECSNYKGSSGNMESVGAFRIFERSVSKRELQYTEYYEYSDSKAFLKVKNINGEDTVTKLECRKLKKKAKGLSGKGKLTL
;
A
#
# COMPACT_ATOMS: atom_id res chain seq x y z
N MET A 1 7.79 -9.36 -13.74
CA MET A 1 7.23 -8.13 -13.15
C MET A 1 5.88 -8.50 -12.51
N SER A 2 5.54 -8.01 -11.31
CA SER A 2 4.28 -8.41 -10.65
C SER A 2 3.07 -7.78 -11.34
N LEU A 3 2.00 -8.55 -11.53
CA LEU A 3 0.74 -8.06 -12.10
C LEU A 3 -0.23 -7.55 -11.05
N ASN A 4 -0.03 -7.94 -9.79
CA ASN A 4 -0.90 -7.60 -8.67
C ASN A 4 -0.09 -6.93 -7.56
N GLY A 5 -0.71 -5.97 -6.88
CA GLY A 5 -0.17 -5.25 -5.75
C GLY A 5 -1.23 -5.05 -4.67
N CYS A 6 -0.79 -4.95 -3.43
CA CYS A 6 -1.66 -4.74 -2.28
C CYS A 6 -0.96 -3.80 -1.29
N VAL A 7 -1.66 -2.77 -0.85
CA VAL A 7 -1.18 -1.81 0.16
C VAL A 7 -2.20 -1.77 1.28
N SER A 8 -1.76 -1.95 2.52
CA SER A 8 -2.62 -1.91 3.70
C SER A 8 -2.16 -0.85 4.67
N VAL A 9 -3.11 -0.16 5.31
CA VAL A 9 -2.83 0.67 6.48
C VAL A 9 -3.18 -0.11 7.73
N ILE A 10 -2.24 -0.15 8.67
CA ILE A 10 -2.37 -0.87 9.94
C ILE A 10 -2.24 0.15 11.07
N SER A 11 -3.19 0.13 12.00
CA SER A 11 -3.10 0.91 13.25
C SER A 11 -1.97 0.36 14.11
N ILE A 12 -1.07 1.22 14.58
CA ILE A 12 0.03 0.84 15.46
C ILE A 12 -0.49 0.45 16.85
N ASP A 13 -1.48 1.17 17.36
CA ASP A 13 -2.03 0.94 18.70
C ASP A 13 -2.79 -0.38 18.82
N THR A 14 -3.54 -0.74 17.76
CA THR A 14 -4.45 -1.90 17.79
C THR A 14 -3.96 -3.09 16.98
N GLY A 15 -2.99 -2.88 16.07
CA GLY A 15 -2.56 -3.90 15.10
C GLY A 15 -3.63 -4.25 14.05
N LYS A 16 -4.76 -3.54 14.01
CA LYS A 16 -5.86 -3.81 13.07
C LYS A 16 -5.64 -3.11 11.74
N ILE A 17 -6.10 -3.76 10.66
CA ILE A 17 -6.14 -3.16 9.32
C ILE A 17 -7.25 -2.11 9.27
N LEU A 18 -6.91 -0.88 8.89
CA LEU A 18 -7.83 0.25 8.78
C LEU A 18 -8.35 0.45 7.36
N ASP A 19 -7.52 0.15 6.36
CA ASP A 19 -7.86 0.23 4.94
C ASP A 19 -6.89 -0.64 4.10
N LEU A 20 -7.31 -0.99 2.89
CA LEU A 20 -6.60 -1.80 1.92
C LEU A 20 -6.83 -1.26 0.51
N GLU A 21 -5.80 -1.20 -0.31
CA GLU A 21 -5.87 -0.96 -1.74
C GLU A 21 -5.30 -2.15 -2.50
N VAL A 22 -6.15 -2.85 -3.24
CA VAL A 22 -5.76 -3.95 -4.12
C VAL A 22 -5.69 -3.43 -5.54
N MET A 23 -4.54 -3.61 -6.18
CA MET A 23 -4.29 -3.17 -7.55
C MET A 23 -3.97 -4.36 -8.44
N THR A 24 -4.53 -4.37 -9.64
CA THR A 24 -4.23 -5.36 -10.66
C THR A 24 -4.04 -4.71 -12.03
N GLN A 25 -2.96 -5.12 -12.69
CA GLN A 25 -2.70 -4.89 -14.11
C GLN A 25 -3.25 -6.05 -14.96
N TYR A 26 -3.64 -7.15 -14.32
CA TYR A 26 -4.10 -8.34 -15.01
C TYR A 26 -5.52 -8.14 -15.55
N PHE A 27 -5.72 -8.50 -16.81
CA PHE A 27 -6.99 -8.39 -17.48
C PHE A 27 -7.40 -9.76 -18.02
N LYS A 28 -8.42 -10.37 -17.40
CA LYS A 28 -8.83 -11.76 -17.68
C LYS A 28 -9.97 -11.88 -18.71
N MET A 29 -9.93 -11.08 -19.77
CA MET A 29 -11.02 -11.10 -20.75
C MET A 29 -10.94 -12.26 -21.75
N TYR A 30 -9.74 -12.80 -22.02
CA TYR A 30 -9.58 -13.84 -23.03
C TYR A 30 -9.88 -15.28 -22.57
N GLU A 31 -9.90 -15.57 -21.26
CA GLU A 31 -10.13 -16.94 -20.76
C GLU A 31 -11.61 -17.29 -20.57
N LEU A 32 -12.53 -16.32 -20.54
CA LEU A 32 -13.90 -16.55 -20.11
C LEU A 32 -14.98 -16.46 -21.20
N ASN A 33 -14.66 -16.14 -22.46
CA ASN A 33 -15.66 -15.98 -23.55
C ASN A 33 -16.85 -15.04 -23.22
N PHE A 34 -16.80 -14.29 -22.12
CA PHE A 34 -17.78 -13.28 -21.76
C PHE A 34 -17.24 -11.91 -22.15
N LYS A 35 -18.02 -11.15 -22.93
CA LYS A 35 -17.79 -9.72 -23.10
C LYS A 35 -18.02 -9.05 -21.75
N CYS A 36 -16.94 -8.66 -21.08
CA CYS A 36 -17.00 -7.82 -19.91
C CYS A 36 -16.84 -6.37 -20.37
N ASP A 37 -17.91 -5.58 -20.31
CA ASP A 37 -17.85 -4.12 -20.57
C ASP A 37 -17.12 -3.34 -19.46
N HIS A 38 -16.62 -4.04 -18.43
CA HIS A 38 -15.91 -3.45 -17.31
C HIS A 38 -14.39 -3.60 -17.46
N GLU A 39 -13.66 -2.52 -17.16
CA GLU A 39 -12.20 -2.54 -17.09
C GLU A 39 -11.76 -3.42 -15.90
N CYS A 40 -11.39 -4.67 -16.14
CA CYS A 40 -10.99 -5.61 -15.08
C CYS A 40 -9.65 -5.27 -14.42
N SER A 41 -8.86 -4.35 -14.99
CA SER A 41 -7.66 -3.80 -14.37
C SER A 41 -7.97 -2.43 -13.78
N ASN A 42 -7.50 -2.20 -12.55
CA ASN A 42 -7.72 -0.92 -11.84
C ASN A 42 -6.42 -0.13 -11.64
N TYR A 43 -5.33 -0.59 -12.27
CA TYR A 43 -4.03 0.05 -12.23
C TYR A 43 -3.31 -0.07 -13.57
N LYS A 44 -2.80 1.07 -14.06
CA LYS A 44 -1.93 1.17 -15.23
C LYS A 44 -0.62 1.81 -14.77
N GLY A 45 0.51 1.17 -15.09
CA GLY A 45 1.84 1.66 -14.73
C GLY A 45 2.78 0.53 -14.33
N SER A 46 4.00 0.88 -13.90
CA SER A 46 4.98 -0.11 -13.45
C SER A 46 4.56 -0.74 -12.12
N SER A 47 4.92 -2.01 -11.90
CA SER A 47 4.66 -2.66 -10.61
C SER A 47 5.39 -2.00 -9.44
N GLY A 48 6.57 -1.42 -9.69
CA GLY A 48 7.35 -0.70 -8.67
C GLY A 48 6.66 0.56 -8.13
N ASN A 49 5.73 1.14 -8.90
CA ASN A 49 4.97 2.32 -8.48
C ASN A 49 3.64 1.97 -7.77
N MET A 50 3.26 0.68 -7.72
CA MET A 50 2.01 0.25 -7.09
C MET A 50 1.95 0.65 -5.62
N GLU A 51 3.05 0.48 -4.88
CA GLU A 51 3.11 0.88 -3.46
C GLU A 51 2.75 2.36 -3.28
N SER A 52 3.43 3.26 -4.00
CA SER A 52 3.22 4.69 -3.87
C SER A 52 1.82 5.13 -4.32
N VAL A 53 1.28 4.51 -5.39
CA VAL A 53 -0.09 4.80 -5.84
C VAL A 53 -1.14 4.28 -4.86
N GLY A 54 -0.92 3.08 -4.31
CA GLY A 54 -1.83 2.51 -3.32
C GLY A 54 -1.85 3.33 -2.03
N ALA A 55 -0.69 3.76 -1.54
CA ALA A 55 -0.59 4.65 -0.39
C ALA A 55 -1.37 5.96 -0.63
N PHE A 56 -1.15 6.61 -1.78
CA PHE A 56 -1.89 7.82 -2.16
C PHE A 56 -3.40 7.61 -2.15
N ARG A 57 -3.90 6.56 -2.81
CA ARG A 57 -5.35 6.25 -2.89
C ARG A 57 -5.96 6.04 -1.51
N ILE A 58 -5.25 5.40 -0.59
CA ILE A 58 -5.74 5.21 0.78
C ILE A 58 -5.81 6.53 1.53
N PHE A 59 -4.76 7.35 1.48
CA PHE A 59 -4.76 8.65 2.14
C PHE A 59 -5.88 9.55 1.60
N GLU A 60 -6.00 9.66 0.28
CA GLU A 60 -7.06 10.45 -0.38
C GLU A 60 -8.45 9.96 0.03
N ARG A 61 -8.64 8.63 0.06
CA ARG A 61 -9.90 8.01 0.49
C ARG A 61 -10.21 8.27 1.96
N SER A 62 -9.22 8.24 2.84
CA SER A 62 -9.40 8.51 4.27
C SER A 62 -9.81 9.96 4.53
N VAL A 63 -9.19 10.91 3.83
CA VAL A 63 -9.57 12.34 3.93
C VAL A 63 -10.98 12.55 3.39
N SER A 64 -11.24 12.10 2.15
CA SER A 64 -12.49 12.39 1.44
C SER A 64 -13.72 11.67 1.98
N LYS A 65 -13.58 10.43 2.47
CA LYS A 65 -14.74 9.60 2.89
C LYS A 65 -14.88 9.44 4.39
N ARG A 66 -13.84 9.71 5.17
CA ARG A 66 -13.81 9.43 6.62
C ARG A 66 -13.39 10.63 7.44
N GLU A 67 -13.11 11.77 6.80
CA GLU A 67 -12.62 12.99 7.45
C GLU A 67 -11.39 12.70 8.35
N LEU A 68 -10.57 11.73 7.93
CA LEU A 68 -9.44 11.22 8.70
C LEU A 68 -8.13 11.56 8.01
N GLN A 69 -7.23 12.20 8.76
CA GLN A 69 -5.90 12.58 8.31
C GLN A 69 -4.85 11.78 9.07
N TYR A 70 -3.95 11.12 8.34
CA TYR A 70 -2.76 10.52 8.93
C TYR A 70 -1.65 11.57 8.99
N THR A 71 -1.04 11.74 10.16
CA THR A 71 0.05 12.69 10.41
C THR A 71 1.41 12.02 10.45
N GLU A 72 1.46 10.71 10.69
CA GLU A 72 2.69 9.92 10.78
C GLU A 72 2.66 8.79 9.75
N TYR A 73 3.72 8.67 8.96
CA TYR A 73 3.85 7.64 7.93
C TYR A 73 5.11 6.81 8.16
N TYR A 74 4.89 5.55 8.52
CA TYR A 74 5.96 4.59 8.76
C TYR A 74 6.28 3.81 7.49
N GLU A 75 7.47 3.99 6.95
CA GLU A 75 7.93 3.26 5.77
C GLU A 75 9.32 2.63 5.97
N TYR A 76 9.63 1.66 5.08
CA TYR A 76 10.98 1.12 4.95
C TYR A 76 11.89 2.14 4.25
N SER A 77 13.19 2.08 4.54
CA SER A 77 14.18 3.07 4.09
C SER A 77 14.28 3.20 2.57
N ASP A 78 13.94 2.16 1.82
CA ASP A 78 13.98 2.10 0.35
C ASP A 78 12.64 2.45 -0.33
N SER A 79 11.57 2.67 0.44
CA SER A 79 10.28 3.07 -0.10
C SER A 79 10.32 4.51 -0.62
N LYS A 80 9.58 4.75 -1.71
CA LYS A 80 9.35 6.08 -2.30
C LYS A 80 7.91 6.55 -2.12
N ALA A 81 7.10 5.81 -1.37
CA ALA A 81 5.68 6.09 -1.20
C ALA A 81 5.43 7.41 -0.46
N PHE A 82 6.25 7.75 0.54
CA PHE A 82 6.13 9.00 1.29
C PHE A 82 6.08 10.25 0.39
N LEU A 83 6.88 10.29 -0.67
CA LEU A 83 6.94 11.44 -1.58
C LEU A 83 5.58 11.75 -2.23
N LYS A 84 4.71 10.75 -2.39
CA LYS A 84 3.36 10.95 -2.94
C LYS A 84 2.33 11.43 -1.92
N VAL A 85 2.56 11.19 -0.63
CA VAL A 85 1.57 11.47 0.43
C VAL A 85 1.96 12.63 1.32
N LYS A 86 3.21 13.11 1.29
CA LYS A 86 3.72 14.14 2.19
C LYS A 86 2.89 15.43 2.26
N ASN A 87 2.24 15.79 1.15
CA ASN A 87 1.49 17.04 1.01
C ASN A 87 -0.03 16.84 0.91
N ILE A 88 -0.55 15.65 1.20
CA ILE A 88 -1.96 15.32 0.93
C ILE A 88 -2.95 16.07 1.83
N ASN A 89 -2.53 16.49 3.02
CA ASN A 89 -3.33 17.28 3.95
C ASN A 89 -2.91 18.77 3.97
N GLY A 90 -2.02 19.19 3.07
CA GLY A 90 -1.30 20.47 3.12
C GLY A 90 0.22 20.28 3.16
N GLU A 91 0.97 21.36 2.95
CA GLU A 91 2.43 21.33 2.81
C GLU A 91 3.14 20.74 4.05
N ASP A 92 3.93 19.68 3.83
CA ASP A 92 4.75 18.97 4.83
C ASP A 92 4.00 18.59 6.13
N THR A 93 2.70 18.28 6.00
CA THR A 93 1.83 17.92 7.13
C THR A 93 2.00 16.47 7.60
N VAL A 94 2.56 15.60 6.76
CA VAL A 94 2.82 14.19 7.10
C VAL A 94 4.30 14.01 7.44
N THR A 95 4.57 13.49 8.63
CA THR A 95 5.92 13.20 9.11
C THR A 95 6.34 11.78 8.71
N LYS A 96 7.46 11.64 8.00
CA LYS A 96 8.07 10.34 7.69
C LYS A 96 8.78 9.78 8.91
N LEU A 97 8.48 8.53 9.24
CA LEU A 97 9.17 7.75 10.25
C LEU A 97 9.72 6.48 9.62
N GLU A 98 10.97 6.13 9.93
CA GLU A 98 11.56 4.89 9.45
C GLU A 98 11.16 3.71 10.33
N CYS A 99 10.71 2.63 9.70
CA CYS A 99 10.49 1.37 10.38
C CYS A 99 11.84 0.69 10.73
N ARG A 100 12.50 1.15 11.80
CA ARG A 100 13.71 0.51 12.33
C ARG A 100 13.33 -0.82 12.95
N LYS A 101 13.64 -1.92 12.24
CA LYS A 101 13.49 -3.34 12.65
C LYS A 101 12.84 -3.50 14.03
N LEU A 102 11.52 -3.66 14.06
CA LEU A 102 10.82 -4.21 15.22
C LEU A 102 11.46 -5.59 15.48
N LYS A 103 12.44 -5.64 16.40
CA LYS A 103 13.01 -6.91 16.87
C LYS A 103 11.86 -7.63 17.56
N LYS A 104 11.21 -8.55 16.85
CA LYS A 104 10.20 -9.44 17.42
C LYS A 104 10.82 -10.16 18.63
N LYS A 105 10.47 -9.75 19.85
CA LYS A 105 10.38 -10.71 20.96
C LYS A 105 9.04 -11.41 20.83
N ALA A 106 8.93 -12.29 19.84
CA ALA A 106 7.83 -13.23 19.73
C ALA A 106 8.38 -14.52 19.12
N LYS A 107 8.56 -15.53 19.98
CA LYS A 107 8.84 -16.91 19.56
C LYS A 107 7.70 -17.35 18.64
N GLY A 108 8.05 -17.84 17.46
CA GLY A 108 7.18 -18.72 16.67
C GLY A 108 6.37 -18.06 15.55
N LEU A 109 7.03 -17.57 14.51
CA LEU A 109 6.48 -17.62 13.14
C LEU A 109 7.60 -18.14 12.23
N SER A 110 7.76 -19.46 12.23
CA SER A 110 8.66 -20.20 11.36
C SER A 110 8.06 -20.25 9.95
N GLY A 111 8.41 -19.28 9.12
CA GLY A 111 8.27 -19.36 7.66
C GLY A 111 9.68 -19.42 7.07
N LYS A 112 10.05 -20.55 6.47
CA LYS A 112 11.36 -20.76 5.85
C LYS A 112 11.45 -19.94 4.55
N GLY A 113 11.89 -18.69 4.66
CA GLY A 113 12.26 -17.85 3.53
C GLY A 113 13.61 -17.18 3.81
N LYS A 114 14.67 -17.68 3.18
CA LYS A 114 16.04 -17.16 3.32
C LYS A 114 16.14 -15.87 2.51
N LEU A 115 16.30 -14.72 3.18
CA LEU A 115 16.67 -13.46 2.53
C LEU A 115 18.20 -13.39 2.54
N THR A 116 18.83 -13.55 1.37
CA THR A 116 20.24 -13.19 1.17
C THR A 116 20.34 -11.68 1.03
N LEU A 117 21.27 -11.09 1.79
CA LEU A 117 21.57 -9.64 1.85
C LEU A 117 22.14 -9.11 0.53
#